data_AF-A0A8T5NJ62-F1
#
_entry.id   AF-A0A8T5NJ62-F1
#
_cell.length_a   1.000
_cell.length_b   1.000
_cell.length_c   1.000
_cell.angle_alpha   90.00
_cell.angle_beta   90.00
_cell.angle_gamma   90.00
#
_symmetry.space_group_name_H-M   'P 1'
#
loop_
_entity.id
_entity.type
_entity.pdbx_description
1 polymer ?
#
loop_
_entity_poly.entity_id
_entity_poly.type
_entity_poly.pdbx_seq_one_letter_code
_entity_poly.pdbx_strand_id
1 'polypeptide(L)'
;MIENILWLSLGLLIAASLIPKEKDLKFTAAGAGWAFFSVHWLLQWQHYVDLGDFVNLLLTVIAALSCLLLGFLLIKKDRRLMRDINGISIINSIFMATTASAVGGISYFAFSEIMP
;
A
#
# COMPACT_ATOMS: atom_id res chain seq x y z
N MET A 1 -16.12 -8.62 3.13
CA MET A 1 -15.52 -8.52 1.77
C MET A 1 -14.47 -7.41 1.69
N ILE A 2 -14.78 -6.17 2.10
CA ILE A 2 -13.79 -5.06 2.17
C ILE A 2 -12.63 -5.41 3.11
N GLU A 3 -12.93 -6.00 4.25
CA GLU A 3 -11.96 -6.46 5.25
C GLU A 3 -11.01 -7.53 4.68
N ASN A 4 -11.53 -8.49 3.92
CA ASN A 4 -10.73 -9.52 3.26
C ASN A 4 -9.71 -8.92 2.27
N ILE A 5 -10.06 -7.81 1.60
CA ILE A 5 -9.15 -7.12 0.67
C ILE A 5 -8.02 -6.41 1.42
N LEU A 6 -8.34 -5.80 2.57
CA LEU A 6 -7.33 -5.19 3.44
C LEU A 6 -6.32 -6.23 3.93
N TRP A 7 -6.79 -7.33 4.51
CA TRP A 7 -5.91 -8.37 5.03
C TRP A 7 -5.10 -9.06 3.94
N LEU A 8 -5.69 -9.27 2.75
CA LEU A 8 -4.96 -9.76 1.58
C LEU A 8 -3.84 -8.79 1.18
N SER A 9 -4.15 -7.49 1.09
CA SER A 9 -3.17 -6.45 0.80
C SER A 9 -2.02 -6.45 1.81
N LEU A 10 -2.33 -6.39 3.11
CA LEU A 10 -1.32 -6.41 4.17
C LEU A 10 -0.49 -7.69 4.13
N GLY A 11 -1.12 -8.85 3.95
CA GLY A 11 -0.44 -10.13 3.77
C GLY A 11 0.59 -10.11 2.64
N LEU A 12 0.24 -9.53 1.49
CA LEU A 12 1.14 -9.37 0.35
C LEU A 12 2.30 -8.41 0.64
N LEU A 13 2.03 -7.28 1.30
CA LEU A 13 3.07 -6.31 1.66
C LEU A 13 4.05 -6.89 2.71
N ILE A 14 3.57 -7.69 3.68
CA ILE A 14 4.41 -8.44 4.61
C ILE A 14 5.27 -9.45 3.85
N ALA A 15 4.64 -10.28 3.00
CA ALA A 15 5.36 -11.28 2.21
C ALA A 15 6.46 -10.62 1.39
N ALA A 16 6.17 -9.49 0.72
CA ALA A 16 7.16 -8.73 -0.03
C ALA A 16 8.30 -8.17 0.84
N SER A 17 8.01 -7.83 2.11
CA SER A 17 9.02 -7.35 3.07
C SER A 17 10.03 -8.43 3.45
N LEU A 18 9.61 -9.70 3.43
CA LEU A 18 10.46 -10.86 3.75
C LEU A 18 11.21 -11.42 2.53
N ILE A 19 10.76 -11.11 1.31
CA ILE A 19 11.40 -11.60 0.07
C ILE A 19 12.67 -10.76 -0.23
N PRO A 20 13.80 -11.40 -0.61
CA PRO A 20 15.01 -10.72 -1.06
C PRO A 20 14.77 -9.85 -2.31
N LYS A 21 15.46 -8.72 -2.42
CA LYS A 21 15.25 -7.72 -3.49
C LYS A 21 15.62 -8.20 -4.88
N GLU A 22 16.47 -9.23 -4.97
CA GLU A 22 16.94 -9.83 -6.21
C GLU A 22 15.86 -10.71 -6.86
N LYS A 23 14.84 -11.11 -6.09
CA LYS A 23 13.75 -11.93 -6.60
C LYS A 23 12.67 -11.05 -7.21
N ASP A 24 12.38 -11.31 -8.47
CA ASP A 24 11.24 -10.72 -9.19
C ASP A 24 9.91 -10.87 -8.46
N LEU A 25 9.75 -11.95 -7.68
CA LEU A 25 8.59 -12.19 -6.83
C LEU A 25 8.35 -11.06 -5.82
N LYS A 26 9.40 -10.38 -5.35
CA LYS A 26 9.26 -9.24 -4.43
C LYS A 26 8.47 -8.10 -5.08
N PHE A 27 8.77 -7.81 -6.34
CA PHE A 27 8.14 -6.72 -7.09
C PHE A 27 6.68 -7.01 -7.35
N THR A 28 6.36 -8.23 -7.77
CA THR A 28 4.97 -8.64 -8.02
C THR A 28 4.17 -8.70 -6.73
N ALA A 29 4.73 -9.25 -5.64
CA ALA A 29 4.07 -9.29 -4.35
C ALA A 29 3.82 -7.88 -3.77
N ALA A 30 4.84 -7.01 -3.77
CA ALA A 30 4.70 -5.62 -3.31
C ALA A 30 3.70 -4.86 -4.18
N GLY A 31 3.84 -4.97 -5.52
CA GLY A 31 2.99 -4.27 -6.46
C GLY A 31 1.52 -4.70 -6.38
N ALA A 32 1.26 -6.00 -6.24
CA ALA A 32 -0.09 -6.52 -6.01
C ALA A 32 -0.65 -6.07 -4.66
N GLY A 33 0.15 -6.09 -3.58
CA GLY A 33 -0.24 -5.57 -2.27
C GLY A 33 -0.70 -4.12 -2.36
N TRP A 34 0.11 -3.25 -2.98
CA TRP A 34 -0.25 -1.84 -3.19
C TRP A 34 -1.52 -1.67 -4.05
N ALA A 35 -1.70 -2.48 -5.09
CA ALA A 35 -2.90 -2.44 -5.91
C ALA A 35 -4.17 -2.82 -5.11
N PHE A 36 -4.13 -3.89 -4.31
CA PHE A 36 -5.23 -4.26 -3.42
C PHE A 36 -5.48 -3.21 -2.34
N PHE A 37 -4.42 -2.58 -1.82
CA PHE A 37 -4.57 -1.49 -0.85
C PHE A 37 -5.26 -0.27 -1.45
N SER A 38 -4.97 0.05 -2.72
CA SER A 38 -5.72 1.07 -3.45
C SER A 38 -7.20 0.74 -3.54
N VAL A 39 -7.56 -0.51 -3.83
CA VAL A 39 -8.96 -0.94 -3.91
C VAL A 39 -9.64 -0.79 -2.54
N HIS A 40 -8.96 -1.18 -1.45
CA HIS A 40 -9.48 -0.98 -0.11
C HIS A 40 -9.85 0.49 0.15
N TRP A 41 -8.93 1.43 -0.12
CA TRP A 41 -9.19 2.86 0.09
C TRP A 41 -10.31 3.39 -0.81
N LEU A 42 -10.39 2.94 -2.06
CA LEU A 42 -11.48 3.31 -2.97
C LEU A 42 -12.85 2.79 -2.53
N LEU A 43 -12.93 1.77 -1.68
CA LEU A 43 -14.20 1.28 -1.15
C LEU A 43 -14.67 2.08 0.08
N GLN A 44 -13.77 2.82 0.74
CA GLN A 44 -14.07 3.62 1.94
C GLN A 44 -14.65 5.01 1.62
N TRP A 45 -14.60 5.47 0.37
CA TRP A 45 -15.04 6.83 -0.01
C TRP A 45 -16.49 7.14 0.38
N GLN A 46 -17.41 6.19 0.19
CA GLN A 46 -18.84 6.37 0.46
C GLN A 46 -19.09 6.64 1.95
N HIS A 47 -18.34 5.95 2.82
CA HIS A 47 -18.45 6.13 4.27
C HIS A 47 -18.20 7.59 4.70
N TYR A 48 -17.16 8.21 4.13
CA TYR A 48 -16.83 9.60 4.45
C TYR A 48 -17.77 10.62 3.80
N VAL A 49 -18.33 10.30 2.62
CA VAL A 49 -19.40 11.10 2.02
C VAL A 49 -20.63 11.12 2.92
N ASP A 50 -21.05 9.97 3.42
CA ASP A 50 -22.26 9.84 4.27
C ASP A 50 -22.11 10.57 5.61
N LEU A 51 -20.88 10.67 6.13
CA LEU A 51 -20.55 11.43 7.34
C LEU A 51 -20.35 12.94 7.10
N GLY A 52 -20.31 13.39 5.84
CA GLY A 52 -19.99 14.77 5.48
C GLY A 52 -18.51 15.16 5.77
N ASP A 53 -17.63 14.17 5.90
CA ASP A 53 -16.21 14.37 6.24
C ASP A 53 -15.35 14.45 4.97
N PHE A 54 -15.33 15.65 4.38
CA PHE A 54 -14.63 15.90 3.12
C PHE A 54 -13.11 15.84 3.25
N VAL A 55 -12.54 16.05 4.44
CA VAL A 55 -11.09 15.97 4.65
C VAL A 55 -10.66 14.51 4.54
N ASN A 56 -11.34 13.61 5.26
CA ASN A 56 -11.03 12.19 5.19
C ASN A 56 -11.37 11.59 3.82
N LEU A 57 -12.41 12.08 3.14
CA LEU A 57 -12.70 11.73 1.75
C LEU A 57 -11.51 12.07 0.82
N LEU A 58 -10.95 13.28 0.94
CA LEU A 58 -9.81 13.68 0.14
C LEU A 58 -8.58 12.81 0.45
N LEU A 59 -8.32 12.52 1.73
CA LEU A 59 -7.23 11.66 2.15
C LEU A 59 -7.38 10.23 1.61
N THR A 60 -8.60 9.68 1.59
CA THR A 60 -8.86 8.35 1.01
C THR A 60 -8.54 8.30 -0.48
N VAL A 61 -8.92 9.34 -1.23
CA VAL A 61 -8.60 9.43 -2.66
C VAL A 61 -7.10 9.55 -2.89
N ILE A 62 -6.41 10.40 -2.13
CA ILE A 62 -4.94 10.55 -2.23
C ILE A 62 -4.24 9.23 -1.89
N ALA A 63 -4.68 8.54 -0.84
CA ALA A 63 -4.15 7.24 -0.45
C ALA A 63 -4.35 6.21 -1.56
N ALA A 64 -5.56 6.12 -2.12
CA ALA A 64 -5.86 5.22 -3.23
C ALA A 64 -4.95 5.47 -4.44
N LEU A 65 -4.85 6.73 -4.90
CA LEU A 65 -4.01 7.08 -6.05
C LEU A 65 -2.53 6.79 -5.82
N SER A 66 -2.04 7.07 -4.61
CA SER A 66 -0.65 6.78 -4.23
C SER A 66 -0.38 5.28 -4.25
N CYS A 67 -1.28 4.49 -3.67
CA CYS A 67 -1.20 3.03 -3.67
C CYS A 67 -1.21 2.48 -5.11
N LEU A 68 -2.13 2.97 -5.95
CA LEU A 68 -2.22 2.56 -7.35
C LEU A 68 -0.93 2.88 -8.13
N LEU A 69 -0.39 4.08 -7.94
CA LEU A 69 0.86 4.52 -8.58
C LEU A 69 2.02 3.61 -8.17
N LEU A 70 2.21 3.35 -6.88
CA LEU A 70 3.27 2.48 -6.39
C LEU A 70 3.11 1.05 -6.91
N GLY A 71 1.89 0.52 -6.87
CA GLY A 71 1.57 -0.80 -7.40
C GLY A 71 1.91 -0.92 -8.88
N PHE A 72 1.47 0.05 -9.69
CA PHE A 72 1.74 0.11 -11.12
C PHE A 72 3.24 0.19 -11.43
N LEU A 73 3.98 1.08 -10.76
CA LEU A 73 5.41 1.26 -11.00
C LEU A 73 6.20 -0.01 -10.67
N LEU A 74 5.85 -0.70 -9.58
CA LEU A 74 6.50 -1.95 -9.15
C LEU A 74 6.20 -3.11 -10.11
N ILE A 75 4.95 -3.29 -10.53
CA ILE A 75 4.56 -4.34 -11.48
C ILE A 75 5.23 -4.13 -12.83
N LYS A 76 5.27 -2.89 -13.32
CA LYS A 76 5.91 -2.54 -14.58
C LYS A 76 7.44 -2.60 -14.51
N LYS A 77 8.03 -2.70 -13.31
CA LYS A 77 9.46 -2.55 -13.05
C LYS A 77 10.02 -1.32 -13.76
N ASP A 78 9.34 -0.18 -13.59
CA ASP A 78 9.66 1.03 -14.34
C ASP A 78 11.13 1.41 -14.12
N ARG A 79 11.87 1.70 -15.20
CA ARG A 79 13.30 2.03 -15.14
C ARG A 79 13.58 3.26 -14.27
N ARG A 80 12.60 4.15 -14.09
CA ARG A 80 12.71 5.30 -13.20
C ARG A 80 12.89 4.90 -11.74
N LEU A 81 12.43 3.71 -11.33
CA LEU A 81 12.61 3.20 -9.97
C LEU A 81 14.06 2.82 -9.67
N MET A 82 14.83 2.46 -10.70
CA MET A 82 16.24 2.08 -10.58
C MET A 82 17.18 3.29 -10.52
N ARG A 83 16.62 4.51 -10.53
CA ARG A 83 17.39 5.75 -10.44
C ARG A 83 17.64 6.10 -8.98
N ASP A 84 18.81 6.64 -8.72
CA ASP A 84 19.13 7.27 -7.44
C ASP A 84 18.87 8.78 -7.52
N ILE A 85 18.22 9.34 -6.51
CA ILE A 85 18.03 10.78 -6.34
C ILE A 85 18.80 11.20 -5.08
N ASN A 86 19.75 12.11 -5.22
CA ASN A 86 20.60 12.57 -4.10
C ASN A 86 21.28 11.42 -3.33
N GLY A 87 21.69 10.36 -4.03
CA GLY A 87 22.29 9.16 -3.42
C GLY A 87 21.30 8.21 -2.75
N ILE A 88 19.99 8.49 -2.82
CA ILE A 88 18.93 7.63 -2.29
C ILE A 88 18.31 6.83 -3.43
N SER A 89 18.37 5.51 -3.30
CA SER A 89 17.75 4.60 -4.26
C SER A 89 16.24 4.59 -4.10
N ILE A 90 15.52 5.04 -5.13
CA ILE A 90 14.05 5.15 -5.12
C ILE A 90 13.41 3.80 -4.79
N ILE A 91 13.93 2.73 -5.37
CA ILE A 91 13.40 1.40 -5.15
C ILE A 91 13.54 0.94 -3.69
N ASN A 92 14.66 1.25 -3.04
CA ASN A 92 14.83 0.96 -1.62
C ASN A 92 13.84 1.77 -0.79
N SER A 93 13.59 3.04 -1.14
CA SER A 93 12.58 3.87 -0.48
C SER A 93 11.17 3.32 -0.62
N ILE A 94 10.80 2.81 -1.80
CA ILE A 94 9.49 2.18 -2.01
C ILE A 94 9.37 0.88 -1.21
N PHE A 95 10.43 0.07 -1.14
CA PHE A 95 10.43 -1.13 -0.30
C PHE A 95 10.38 -0.80 1.19
N MET A 96 11.05 0.28 1.65
CA MET A 96 10.90 0.77 3.02
C MET A 96 9.47 1.24 3.29
N ALA A 97 8.85 1.98 2.37
CA ALA A 97 7.44 2.36 2.47
C ALA A 97 6.53 1.13 2.52
N THR A 98 6.82 0.11 1.72
CA THR A 98 6.11 -1.19 1.72
C THR A 98 6.16 -1.84 3.11
N THR A 99 7.34 -1.93 3.71
CA THR A 99 7.51 -2.47 5.06
C THR A 99 6.80 -1.61 6.11
N ALA A 100 6.95 -0.28 6.03
CA ALA A 100 6.33 0.66 6.96
C ALA A 100 4.79 0.58 6.90
N SER A 101 4.22 0.51 5.70
CA SER A 101 2.78 0.35 5.50
C SER A 101 2.28 -1.02 5.95
N ALA A 102 3.05 -2.09 5.78
CA ALA A 102 2.69 -3.41 6.30
C ALA A 102 2.64 -3.41 7.82
N VAL A 103 3.70 -2.94 8.48
CA VAL A 103 3.79 -2.91 9.95
C VAL A 103 2.76 -1.94 10.54
N GLY A 104 2.67 -0.72 9.99
CA GLY A 104 1.72 0.29 10.42
C GLY A 104 0.29 -0.14 10.19
N GLY A 105 -0.01 -0.75 9.04
CA GLY A 105 -1.34 -1.25 8.69
C GLY A 105 -1.78 -2.38 9.62
N ILE A 106 -0.97 -3.43 9.80
CA ILE A 106 -1.33 -4.52 10.73
C ILE A 106 -1.53 -3.96 12.14
N SER A 107 -0.62 -3.13 12.62
CA SER A 107 -0.72 -2.55 13.96
C SER A 107 -2.02 -1.76 14.09
N TYR A 108 -2.27 -0.82 13.19
CA TYR A 108 -3.47 0.00 13.28
C TYR A 108 -4.75 -0.84 13.16
N PHE A 109 -4.88 -1.66 12.12
CA PHE A 109 -6.13 -2.35 11.82
C PHE A 109 -6.42 -3.53 12.75
N ALA A 110 -5.40 -4.23 13.24
CA ALA A 110 -5.60 -5.28 14.24
C ALA A 110 -6.10 -4.71 15.57
N PHE A 111 -5.68 -3.50 15.93
CA PHE A 111 -6.06 -2.85 17.18
C PHE A 111 -7.28 -1.90 17.04
N SER A 112 -7.61 -1.44 15.82
CA SER A 112 -8.77 -0.56 15.60
C SER A 112 -10.11 -1.27 15.76
N GLU A 113 -10.14 -2.58 15.54
CA GLU A 113 -11.33 -3.41 15.81
C GLU A 113 -11.47 -3.77 17.29
N ILE A 114 -10.44 -3.49 18.11
CA ILE A 114 -10.51 -3.64 19.56
C ILE A 114 -11.12 -2.37 20.16
N MET A 115 -12.43 -2.19 19.95
CA MET A 115 -13.26 -1.36 20.82
C MET A 115 -14.18 -2.28 21.65
N PRO A 116 -14.26 -2.10 22.99
CA PRO A 116 -15.16 -2.84 23.86
C PRO A 116 -16.64 -2.53 23.63
#